data_AF-A0A2V8RBJ6-F1
#
_entry.id   AF-A0A2V8RBJ6-F1
#
_cell.length_a   1.000
_cell.length_b   1.000
_cell.length_c   1.000
_cell.angle_alpha   90.00
_cell.angle_beta   90.00
_cell.angle_gamma   90.00
#
_symmetry.space_group_name_H-M   'P 1'
#
loop_
_entity.id
_entity.type
_entity.pdbx_description
1 polymer ?
#
loop_
_entity_poly.entity_id
_entity_poly.type
_entity_poly.pdbx_seq_one_letter_code
_entity_poly.pdbx_strand_id
1 'polypeptide(L)'
;MLFPQSPEARKPAAPDRDQCRLRKQLDSILKVIKIPVTEEAVRDVFNTLSRLREIMRLVELNVGEGGPTQVTLAAFAFAESESRSLVRFIETRAPKIKSAKWPLREALAGMCFALRHEMKTVFGHDLAGITAERRPDEVRPDFMRAHGLLSNCFQQSIITLARVFDPSVRGELLFDDYRARFKQSSVLLRELLALARLARRAGENPDAEASDLLIRELKGFCQGTLYYLMYKDWDEFEDIAGEVRSSQGSARHGFILHCFATYLEALVNQVRMRSVLSDQSPASTESKPLKKSPKGRR
;
A
#
# COMPACT_ATOMS: atom_id res chain seq x y z
N MET A 1 11.33 33.79 1.02
CA MET A 1 11.52 32.70 2.00
C MET A 1 10.26 32.60 2.84
N LEU A 2 9.42 31.59 2.59
CA LEU A 2 8.26 31.25 3.42
C LEU A 2 8.09 29.73 3.29
N PHE A 3 8.85 29.01 4.12
CA PHE A 3 8.57 27.60 4.40
C PHE A 3 7.26 27.54 5.17
N PRO A 4 6.34 26.61 4.86
CA PRO A 4 5.24 26.34 5.76
C PRO A 4 5.81 25.80 7.07
N GLN A 5 5.21 26.28 8.15
CA GLN A 5 5.67 26.07 9.52
C GLN A 5 5.72 24.59 9.89
N SER A 6 6.67 24.32 10.80
CA SER A 6 6.89 23.11 11.59
C SER A 6 5.65 22.21 11.73
N PRO A 7 5.78 20.88 11.54
CA PRO A 7 4.68 19.98 11.84
C PRO A 7 4.33 20.14 13.33
N GLU A 8 3.09 20.54 13.61
CA GLU A 8 2.51 20.39 14.94
C GLU A 8 2.87 19.01 15.47
N ALA A 9 3.44 18.98 16.68
CA ALA A 9 3.74 17.76 17.40
C ALA A 9 2.50 16.86 17.37
N ARG A 10 2.50 15.87 16.46
CA ARG A 10 1.53 14.79 16.48
C ARG A 10 1.72 14.12 17.84
N LYS A 11 0.77 14.39 18.74
CA LYS A 11 0.55 13.62 19.96
C LYS A 11 0.65 12.14 19.57
N PRO A 12 1.57 11.35 20.14
CA PRO A 12 1.76 9.98 19.71
C PRO A 12 0.43 9.24 19.89
N ALA A 13 -0.19 8.84 18.78
CA ALA A 13 -1.30 7.91 18.81
C ALA A 13 -0.76 6.64 19.47
N ALA A 14 -1.33 6.27 20.63
CA ALA A 14 -0.82 5.21 21.49
C ALA A 14 -0.50 3.93 20.68
N PRO A 15 0.78 3.61 20.43
CA PRO A 15 1.20 2.58 19.48
C PRO A 15 0.78 1.16 19.91
N ASP A 16 0.40 0.99 21.17
CA ASP A 16 0.01 -0.27 21.79
C ASP A 16 -1.40 -0.78 21.35
N ARG A 17 -2.25 0.11 20.82
CA ARG A 17 -3.64 -0.25 20.48
C ARG A 17 -3.73 -1.14 19.24
N ASP A 18 -2.96 -0.83 18.21
CA ASP A 18 -2.94 -1.58 16.94
C ASP A 18 -2.44 -3.00 17.14
N GLN A 19 -1.33 -3.15 17.88
CA GLN A 19 -0.73 -4.46 18.13
C GLN A 19 -1.62 -5.34 19.02
N CYS A 20 -2.25 -4.75 20.05
CA CYS A 20 -3.21 -5.44 20.90
C CYS A 20 -4.46 -5.89 20.12
N ARG A 21 -4.96 -5.04 19.21
CA ARG A 21 -6.10 -5.36 18.34
C ARG A 21 -5.78 -6.48 17.37
N LEU A 22 -4.64 -6.39 16.67
CA LEU A 22 -4.16 -7.41 15.75
C LEU A 22 -4.04 -8.76 16.47
N ARG A 23 -3.36 -8.82 17.62
CA ARG A 23 -3.23 -10.04 18.42
C ARG A 23 -4.58 -10.66 18.76
N LYS A 24 -5.53 -9.87 19.28
CA LYS A 24 -6.87 -10.35 19.64
C LYS A 24 -7.60 -10.98 18.45
N GLN A 25 -7.52 -10.36 17.28
CA GLN A 25 -8.14 -10.88 16.06
C GLN A 25 -7.48 -12.18 15.61
N LEU A 26 -6.13 -12.23 15.56
CA LEU A 26 -5.39 -13.42 15.18
C LEU A 26 -5.61 -14.58 16.17
N ASP A 27 -5.66 -14.32 17.48
CA ASP A 27 -5.97 -15.33 18.49
C ASP A 27 -7.38 -15.92 18.31
N SER A 28 -8.35 -15.10 17.89
CA SER A 28 -9.70 -15.60 17.59
C SER A 28 -9.71 -16.52 16.37
N ILE A 29 -8.93 -16.21 15.34
CA ILE A 29 -8.75 -17.05 14.15
C ILE A 29 -8.09 -18.38 14.50
N LEU A 30 -7.02 -18.35 15.31
CA LEU A 30 -6.28 -19.54 15.72
C LEU A 30 -7.16 -20.52 16.51
N LYS A 31 -8.10 -20.03 17.32
CA LYS A 31 -9.06 -20.88 18.06
C LYS A 31 -9.99 -21.70 17.17
N VAL A 32 -10.19 -21.30 15.90
CA VAL A 32 -11.02 -22.04 14.94
C VAL A 32 -10.28 -23.25 14.36
N ILE A 33 -8.94 -23.26 14.42
CA ILE A 33 -8.10 -24.31 13.85
C ILE A 33 -8.08 -25.52 14.78
N LYS A 34 -8.80 -26.58 14.41
CA LYS A 34 -8.93 -27.80 15.23
C LYS A 34 -7.69 -28.69 15.25
N ILE A 35 -6.80 -28.56 14.26
CA ILE A 35 -5.66 -29.47 14.08
C ILE A 35 -4.43 -28.81 14.73
N PRO A 36 -3.88 -29.37 15.83
CA PRO A 36 -2.82 -28.71 16.60
C PRO A 36 -1.57 -28.36 15.76
N VAL A 37 -1.13 -29.28 14.91
CA VAL A 37 0.04 -29.06 14.03
C VAL A 37 -0.19 -27.91 13.03
N THR A 38 -1.42 -27.75 12.54
CA THR A 38 -1.78 -26.66 11.64
C THR A 38 -1.86 -25.34 12.40
N GLU A 39 -2.45 -25.37 13.59
CA GLU A 39 -2.62 -24.22 14.46
C GLU A 39 -1.27 -23.64 14.89
N GLU A 40 -0.35 -24.50 15.37
CA GLU A 40 1.04 -24.15 15.69
C GLU A 40 1.75 -23.50 14.50
N ALA A 41 1.69 -24.13 13.32
CA ALA A 41 2.35 -23.60 12.12
C ALA A 41 1.79 -22.23 11.69
N VAL A 42 0.46 -22.06 11.73
CA VAL A 42 -0.19 -20.78 11.38
C VAL A 42 0.13 -19.70 12.42
N ARG A 43 0.16 -20.07 13.70
CA ARG A 43 0.55 -19.17 14.79
C ARG A 43 1.98 -18.66 14.60
N ASP A 44 2.92 -19.53 14.26
CA ASP A 44 4.31 -19.15 14.00
C ASP A 44 4.43 -18.19 12.82
N VAL A 45 3.68 -18.43 11.75
CA VAL A 45 3.62 -17.53 10.58
C VAL A 45 3.07 -16.16 10.98
N PHE A 46 1.95 -16.11 11.70
CA PHE A 46 1.36 -14.85 12.18
C PHE A 46 2.27 -14.08 13.13
N ASN A 47 2.94 -14.77 14.05
CA ASN A 47 3.89 -14.16 14.97
C ASN A 47 5.08 -13.55 14.22
N THR A 48 5.61 -14.27 13.23
CA THR A 48 6.74 -13.80 12.42
C THR A 48 6.35 -12.59 11.57
N LEU A 49 5.20 -12.62 10.90
CA LEU A 49 4.67 -11.47 10.16
C LEU A 49 4.41 -10.26 11.06
N SER A 50 3.92 -10.48 12.28
CA SER A 50 3.71 -9.40 13.25
C SER A 50 5.02 -8.76 13.69
N ARG A 51 6.08 -9.56 13.89
CA ARG A 51 7.44 -9.06 14.17
C ARG A 51 8.01 -8.28 12.99
N LEU A 52 7.85 -8.79 11.77
CA LEU A 52 8.26 -8.11 10.53
C LEU A 52 7.60 -6.73 10.39
N ARG A 53 6.31 -6.63 10.72
CA ARG A 53 5.61 -5.34 10.77
C ARG A 53 6.18 -4.38 11.82
N GLU A 54 6.54 -4.88 13.00
CA GLU A 54 7.15 -4.01 14.01
C GLU A 54 8.52 -3.50 13.57
N ILE A 55 9.31 -4.32 12.87
CA ILE A 55 10.58 -3.86 12.27
C ILE A 55 10.32 -2.73 11.28
N MET A 56 9.30 -2.86 10.43
CA MET A 56 8.92 -1.79 9.49
C MET A 56 8.45 -0.52 10.21
N ARG A 57 7.73 -0.65 11.32
CA ARG A 57 7.37 0.51 12.17
C ARG A 57 8.61 1.23 12.71
N LEU A 58 9.61 0.48 13.15
CA LEU A 58 10.88 1.05 13.61
C LEU A 58 11.65 1.75 12.48
N VAL A 59 11.61 1.20 11.26
CA VAL A 59 12.15 1.86 10.06
C VAL A 59 11.45 3.20 9.82
N GLU A 60 10.12 3.23 9.82
CA GLU A 60 9.34 4.45 9.61
C GLU A 60 9.67 5.53 10.65
N LEU A 61 9.79 5.15 11.93
CA LEU A 61 10.18 6.07 13.00
C LEU A 61 11.60 6.60 12.80
N ASN A 62 12.58 5.72 12.56
CA ASN A 62 13.97 6.13 12.38
C ASN A 62 14.13 7.06 11.17
N VAL A 63 13.46 6.76 10.05
CA VAL A 63 13.49 7.63 8.86
C VAL A 63 12.75 8.95 9.10
N GLY A 64 11.61 8.91 9.79
CA GLY A 64 10.80 10.09 10.10
C GLY A 64 11.51 11.09 11.02
N GLU A 65 12.35 10.60 11.94
CA GLU A 65 13.13 11.41 12.88
C GLU A 65 14.51 11.83 12.33
N GLY A 66 14.82 11.50 11.07
CA GLY A 66 16.13 11.79 10.47
C GLY A 66 17.27 10.97 11.08
N GLY A 67 16.94 9.77 11.58
CA GLY A 67 17.87 8.86 12.22
C GLY A 67 18.92 8.26 11.27
N PRO A 68 19.92 7.54 11.81
CA PRO A 68 21.08 7.14 11.03
C PRO A 68 20.75 6.12 9.92
N THR A 69 21.27 6.35 8.72
CA THR A 69 21.16 5.46 7.54
C THR A 69 21.53 4.01 7.86
N GLN A 70 22.62 3.79 8.60
CA GLN A 70 23.07 2.47 9.01
C GLN A 70 22.03 1.68 9.85
N VAL A 71 21.28 2.37 10.71
CA VAL A 71 20.26 1.75 11.56
C VAL A 71 19.09 1.29 10.71
N THR A 72 18.66 2.12 9.75
CA THR A 72 17.62 1.76 8.78
C THR A 72 18.03 0.57 7.91
N LEU A 73 19.25 0.58 7.38
CA LEU A 73 19.78 -0.53 6.57
C LEU A 73 19.86 -1.82 7.38
N ALA A 74 20.31 -1.76 8.64
CA ALA A 74 20.35 -2.92 9.53
C ALA A 74 18.94 -3.48 9.80
N ALA A 75 17.94 -2.62 10.00
CA ALA A 75 16.56 -3.03 10.19
C ALA A 75 15.99 -3.72 8.94
N PHE A 76 16.26 -3.20 7.74
CA PHE A 76 15.92 -3.87 6.48
C PHE A 76 16.60 -5.22 6.34
N ALA A 77 17.91 -5.31 6.57
CA ALA A 77 18.66 -6.57 6.52
C ALA A 77 18.11 -7.61 7.51
N PHE A 78 17.71 -7.18 8.71
CA PHE A 78 17.06 -8.06 9.68
C PHE A 78 15.70 -8.55 9.19
N ALA A 79 14.86 -7.66 8.63
CA ALA A 79 13.59 -8.04 8.03
C ALA A 79 13.76 -9.02 6.86
N GLU A 80 14.81 -8.86 6.06
CA GLU A 80 15.14 -9.79 4.98
C GLU A 80 15.47 -11.18 5.52
N SER A 81 16.38 -11.26 6.50
CA SER A 81 16.78 -12.52 7.13
C SER A 81 15.60 -13.27 7.75
N GLU A 82 14.73 -12.56 8.47
CA GLU A 82 13.52 -13.12 9.07
C GLU A 82 12.52 -13.58 8.00
N SER A 83 12.37 -12.82 6.91
CA SER A 83 11.48 -13.18 5.80
C SER A 83 11.98 -14.42 5.05
N ARG A 84 13.29 -14.53 4.81
CA ARG A 84 13.90 -15.73 4.22
C ARG A 84 13.70 -16.95 5.13
N SER A 85 13.83 -16.77 6.44
CA SER A 85 13.60 -17.83 7.44
C SER A 85 12.14 -18.25 7.48
N LEU A 86 11.19 -17.30 7.41
CA LEU A 86 9.76 -17.57 7.33
C LEU A 86 9.41 -18.37 6.07
N VAL A 87 9.93 -17.99 4.91
CA VAL A 87 9.71 -18.71 3.65
C VAL A 87 10.20 -20.16 3.76
N ARG A 88 11.42 -20.37 4.27
CA ARG A 88 11.96 -21.73 4.49
C ARG A 88 11.11 -22.54 5.47
N PHE A 89 10.66 -21.90 6.56
CA PHE A 89 9.78 -22.53 7.53
C PHE A 89 8.48 -23.00 6.88
N ILE A 90 7.81 -22.13 6.13
CA ILE A 90 6.57 -22.44 5.42
C ILE A 90 6.79 -23.59 4.44
N GLU A 91 7.83 -23.54 3.62
CA GLU A 91 8.11 -24.60 2.63
C GLU A 91 8.45 -25.94 3.27
N THR A 92 9.09 -25.93 4.44
CA THR A 92 9.42 -27.16 5.18
C THR A 92 8.20 -27.74 5.89
N ARG A 93 7.29 -26.88 6.39
CA ARG A 93 6.11 -27.28 7.17
C ARG A 93 4.90 -27.57 6.28
N ALA A 94 4.67 -26.82 5.21
CA ALA A 94 3.49 -26.95 4.35
C ALA A 94 3.23 -28.37 3.82
N PRO A 95 4.25 -29.15 3.37
CA PRO A 95 4.05 -30.55 2.97
C PRO A 95 3.65 -31.46 4.14
N LYS A 96 4.11 -31.14 5.36
CA LYS A 96 3.81 -31.89 6.59
C LYS A 96 2.40 -31.63 7.11
N ILE A 97 1.77 -30.54 6.68
CA ILE A 97 0.34 -30.31 6.91
C ILE A 97 -0.46 -31.19 5.92
N LYS A 98 -0.41 -32.51 6.15
CA LYS A 98 -1.09 -33.53 5.33
C LYS A 98 -2.62 -33.32 5.27
N SER A 99 -3.16 -32.63 6.26
CA SER A 99 -4.56 -32.23 6.39
C SER A 99 -4.85 -30.78 5.98
N ALA A 100 -3.85 -30.01 5.51
CA ALA A 100 -4.09 -28.65 5.03
C ALA A 100 -4.99 -28.73 3.80
N LYS A 101 -6.19 -28.16 3.95
CA LYS A 101 -7.09 -27.93 2.82
C LYS A 101 -6.37 -27.10 1.75
N TRP A 102 -6.74 -27.33 0.49
CA TRP A 102 -6.18 -26.61 -0.66
C TRP A 102 -6.04 -25.08 -0.46
N PRO A 103 -7.04 -24.35 0.09
CA PRO A 103 -6.93 -22.90 0.27
C PRO A 103 -5.78 -22.46 1.18
N LEU A 104 -5.44 -23.25 2.20
CA LEU A 104 -4.30 -22.94 3.08
C LEU A 104 -2.97 -23.11 2.34
N ARG A 105 -2.84 -24.17 1.53
CA ARG A 105 -1.62 -24.42 0.76
C ARG A 105 -1.41 -23.33 -0.29
N GLU A 106 -2.48 -22.94 -0.96
CA GLU A 106 -2.46 -21.87 -1.96
C GLU A 106 -2.09 -20.52 -1.33
N ALA A 107 -2.71 -20.16 -0.20
CA ALA A 107 -2.39 -18.94 0.54
C ALA A 107 -0.91 -18.91 0.97
N LEU A 108 -0.40 -20.01 1.54
CA LEU A 108 1.00 -20.11 1.95
C LEU A 108 1.98 -20.03 0.77
N ALA A 109 1.65 -20.69 -0.36
CA ALA A 109 2.48 -20.63 -1.56
C ALA A 109 2.50 -19.21 -2.17
N GLY A 110 1.33 -18.56 -2.27
CA GLY A 110 1.20 -17.19 -2.73
C GLY A 110 1.96 -16.20 -1.84
N MET A 111 1.90 -16.38 -0.53
CA MET A 111 2.69 -15.60 0.44
C MET A 111 4.20 -15.78 0.22
N CYS A 112 4.69 -17.02 0.09
CA CYS A 112 6.11 -17.27 -0.17
C CYS A 112 6.58 -16.62 -1.47
N PHE A 113 5.76 -16.67 -2.52
CA PHE A 113 6.04 -16.00 -3.78
C PHE A 113 6.12 -14.47 -3.60
N ALA A 114 5.10 -13.86 -2.98
CA ALA A 114 5.05 -12.43 -2.74
C ALA A 114 6.25 -11.95 -1.90
N LEU A 115 6.55 -12.63 -0.79
CA LEU A 115 7.69 -12.30 0.08
C LEU A 115 9.00 -12.33 -0.72
N ARG A 116 9.24 -13.36 -1.53
CA ARG A 116 10.47 -13.43 -2.35
C ARG A 116 10.54 -12.30 -3.37
N HIS A 117 9.43 -12.05 -4.07
CA HIS A 117 9.36 -11.04 -5.11
C HIS A 117 9.60 -9.64 -4.56
N GLU A 118 8.91 -9.30 -3.49
CA GLU A 118 9.03 -8.00 -2.83
C GLU A 118 10.41 -7.79 -2.21
N MET A 119 10.99 -8.82 -1.56
CA MET A 119 12.38 -8.74 -1.07
C MET A 119 13.36 -8.52 -2.21
N LYS A 120 13.23 -9.28 -3.31
CA LYS A 120 14.10 -9.10 -4.48
C LYS A 120 13.99 -7.69 -5.06
N THR A 121 12.79 -7.12 -5.07
CA THR A 121 12.55 -5.75 -5.55
C THR A 121 13.22 -4.74 -4.62
N VAL A 122 12.98 -4.83 -3.31
CA VAL A 122 13.56 -3.90 -2.33
C VAL A 122 15.09 -3.94 -2.34
N PHE A 123 15.70 -5.12 -2.28
CA PHE A 123 17.17 -5.22 -2.18
C PHE A 123 17.88 -5.14 -3.52
N GLY A 124 17.20 -5.48 -4.62
CA GLY A 124 17.77 -5.42 -5.97
C GLY A 124 17.59 -4.09 -6.68
N HIS A 125 16.64 -3.25 -6.23
CA HIS A 125 16.33 -1.98 -6.86
C HIS A 125 16.33 -0.83 -5.85
N ASP A 126 15.40 -0.85 -4.88
CA ASP A 126 15.17 0.34 -4.03
C ASP A 126 16.33 0.65 -3.09
N LEU A 127 16.96 -0.37 -2.52
CA LEU A 127 18.10 -0.24 -1.61
C LEU A 127 19.45 -0.48 -2.30
N ALA A 128 19.44 -0.73 -3.61
CA ALA A 128 20.64 -1.06 -4.35
C ALA A 128 21.59 0.14 -4.39
N GLY A 129 22.81 -0.05 -3.89
CA GLY A 129 23.84 0.99 -3.90
C GLY A 129 23.71 2.06 -2.81
N ILE A 130 22.74 1.93 -1.89
CA ILE A 130 22.69 2.77 -0.70
C ILE A 130 23.78 2.31 0.28
N THR A 131 24.66 3.23 0.68
CA THR A 131 25.71 2.98 1.65
C THR A 131 25.44 3.71 2.97
N ALA A 132 26.08 3.27 4.05
CA ALA A 132 25.85 3.81 5.39
C ALA A 132 26.29 5.28 5.53
N GLU A 133 27.18 5.76 4.66
CA GLU A 133 27.74 7.11 4.68
C GLU A 133 26.83 8.15 4.01
N ARG A 134 25.80 7.73 3.29
CA ARG A 134 24.81 8.62 2.67
C ARG A 134 24.03 9.39 3.74
N ARG A 135 23.76 10.67 3.47
CA ARG A 135 22.98 11.52 4.39
C ARG A 135 21.54 11.02 4.44
N PRO A 136 20.91 10.95 5.64
CA PRO A 136 19.53 10.46 5.78
C PRO A 136 18.52 11.15 4.85
N ASP A 137 18.65 12.46 4.66
CA ASP A 137 17.74 13.23 3.80
C ASP A 137 17.82 12.84 2.31
N GLU A 138 18.99 12.41 1.84
CA GLU A 138 19.21 12.03 0.44
C GLU A 138 18.59 10.67 0.10
N VAL A 139 18.56 9.74 1.05
CA VAL A 139 18.13 8.34 0.85
C VAL A 139 16.77 8.04 1.48
N ARG A 140 16.19 9.01 2.18
CA ARG A 140 14.87 8.92 2.78
C ARG A 140 13.78 8.49 1.77
N PRO A 141 13.70 9.02 0.53
CA PRO A 141 12.70 8.59 -0.44
C PRO A 141 12.77 7.08 -0.72
N ASP A 142 13.99 6.54 -0.85
CA ASP A 142 14.22 5.12 -1.11
C ASP A 142 13.84 4.25 0.07
N PHE A 143 14.18 4.67 1.29
CA PHE A 143 13.75 3.98 2.50
C PHE A 143 12.24 3.97 2.67
N MET A 144 11.57 5.09 2.41
CA MET A 144 10.10 5.15 2.52
C MET A 144 9.41 4.30 1.44
N ARG A 145 10.00 4.20 0.25
CA ARG A 145 9.55 3.33 -0.84
C ARG A 145 9.65 1.86 -0.45
N ALA A 146 10.84 1.42 -0.02
CA ALA A 146 11.10 0.07 0.45
C ALA A 146 10.21 -0.31 1.65
N HIS A 147 10.08 0.61 2.61
CA HIS A 147 9.19 0.45 3.77
C HIS A 147 7.74 0.23 3.33
N GLY A 148 7.22 1.10 2.45
CA GLY A 148 5.82 1.01 2.00
C GLY A 148 5.52 -0.31 1.31
N LEU A 149 6.44 -0.77 0.47
CA LEU A 149 6.35 -2.03 -0.26
C LEU A 149 6.35 -3.24 0.70
N LEU A 150 7.31 -3.32 1.62
CA LEU A 150 7.39 -4.43 2.58
C LEU A 150 6.23 -4.42 3.60
N SER A 151 5.87 -3.26 4.15
CA SER A 151 4.73 -3.13 5.06
C SER A 151 3.43 -3.62 4.42
N ASN A 152 3.20 -3.25 3.17
CA ASN A 152 2.05 -3.75 2.41
C ASN A 152 2.12 -5.27 2.21
N CYS A 153 3.27 -5.80 1.79
CA CYS A 153 3.48 -7.24 1.61
C CYS A 153 3.15 -8.04 2.87
N PHE A 154 3.65 -7.60 4.03
CA PHE A 154 3.40 -8.27 5.30
C PHE A 154 1.93 -8.20 5.73
N GLN A 155 1.28 -7.05 5.58
CA GLN A 155 -0.15 -6.91 5.90
C GLN A 155 -1.03 -7.76 4.98
N GLN A 156 -0.76 -7.77 3.67
CA GLN A 156 -1.50 -8.60 2.72
C GLN A 156 -1.28 -10.09 2.96
N SER A 157 -0.08 -10.47 3.39
CA SER A 157 0.21 -11.84 3.81
C SER A 157 -0.63 -12.25 5.04
N ILE A 158 -0.75 -11.37 6.04
CA ILE A 158 -1.60 -11.60 7.21
C ILE A 158 -3.08 -11.70 6.79
N ILE A 159 -3.59 -10.77 5.98
CA ILE A 159 -4.99 -10.74 5.54
C ILE A 159 -5.32 -12.00 4.74
N THR A 160 -4.47 -12.35 3.77
CA THR A 160 -4.66 -13.54 2.91
C THR A 160 -4.71 -14.80 3.75
N LEU A 161 -3.78 -14.97 4.70
CA LEU A 161 -3.77 -16.15 5.57
C LEU A 161 -4.97 -16.18 6.52
N ALA A 162 -5.35 -15.03 7.09
CA ALA A 162 -6.52 -14.92 7.96
C ALA A 162 -7.81 -15.31 7.23
N ARG A 163 -7.97 -14.89 5.97
CA ARG A 163 -9.15 -15.18 5.13
C ARG A 163 -9.35 -16.66 4.81
N VAL A 164 -8.30 -17.48 4.92
CA VAL A 164 -8.42 -18.94 4.80
C VAL A 164 -9.33 -19.52 5.90
N PHE A 165 -9.32 -18.90 7.08
CA PHE A 165 -10.05 -19.37 8.27
C PHE A 165 -11.30 -18.54 8.56
N ASP A 166 -11.26 -17.24 8.23
CA ASP A 166 -12.39 -16.34 8.33
C ASP A 166 -12.44 -15.39 7.12
N PRO A 167 -13.27 -15.71 6.09
CA PRO A 167 -13.41 -14.89 4.90
C PRO A 167 -13.92 -13.46 5.17
N SER A 168 -14.51 -13.20 6.34
CA SER A 168 -15.03 -11.87 6.70
C SER A 168 -13.95 -10.90 7.15
N VAL A 169 -12.71 -11.38 7.36
CA VAL A 169 -11.57 -10.55 7.74
C VAL A 169 -11.29 -9.49 6.67
N ARG A 170 -11.21 -8.23 7.12
CA ARG A 170 -10.87 -7.08 6.29
C ARG A 170 -9.66 -6.33 6.86
N GLY A 171 -8.88 -5.69 6.00
CA GLY A 171 -7.71 -4.91 6.43
C GLY A 171 -8.02 -3.84 7.48
N GLU A 172 -9.18 -3.17 7.42
CA GLU A 172 -9.55 -2.13 8.40
C GLU A 172 -9.93 -2.69 9.78
N LEU A 173 -10.13 -4.00 9.86
CA LEU A 173 -10.34 -4.71 11.12
C LEU A 173 -9.02 -5.04 11.82
N LEU A 174 -7.94 -5.17 11.05
CA LEU A 174 -6.64 -5.63 11.52
C LEU A 174 -5.63 -4.49 11.73
N PHE A 175 -5.70 -3.41 10.94
CA PHE A 175 -4.70 -2.34 10.97
C PHE A 175 -5.33 -0.95 10.88
N ASP A 176 -4.98 -0.03 11.78
CA ASP A 176 -5.51 1.33 11.79
C ASP A 176 -4.99 2.17 10.61
N ASP A 177 -3.74 1.93 10.16
CA ASP A 177 -3.13 2.56 8.98
C ASP A 177 -3.82 2.17 7.66
N TYR A 178 -4.62 1.10 7.65
CA TYR A 178 -5.39 0.69 6.47
C TYR A 178 -6.48 1.73 6.12
N ARG A 179 -7.17 2.28 7.12
CA ARG A 179 -8.17 3.35 6.89
C ARG A 179 -7.49 4.62 6.40
N ALA A 180 -6.31 4.93 6.95
CA ALA A 180 -5.53 6.08 6.50
C ALA A 180 -5.16 5.90 5.03
N ARG A 181 -4.50 4.80 4.66
CA ARG A 181 -4.09 4.53 3.27
C ARG A 181 -5.26 4.41 2.29
N PHE A 182 -6.39 3.87 2.74
CA PHE A 182 -7.63 3.90 1.96
C PHE A 182 -8.06 5.34 1.68
N LYS A 183 -8.22 6.17 2.72
CA LYS A 183 -8.61 7.58 2.59
C LYS A 183 -7.64 8.36 1.70
N GLN A 184 -6.34 8.14 1.88
CA GLN A 184 -5.28 8.75 1.08
C GLN A 184 -5.38 8.33 -0.39
N SER A 185 -5.56 7.03 -0.67
CA SER A 185 -5.72 6.52 -2.03
C SER A 185 -7.03 7.00 -2.69
N SER A 186 -8.11 7.17 -1.91
CA SER A 186 -9.36 7.76 -2.41
C SER A 186 -9.22 9.24 -2.74
N VAL A 187 -8.55 10.02 -1.89
CA VAL A 187 -8.26 11.45 -2.14
C VAL A 187 -7.39 11.59 -3.39
N LEU A 188 -6.30 10.81 -3.47
CA LEU A 188 -5.41 10.75 -4.61
C LEU A 188 -6.17 10.45 -5.91
N LEU A 189 -7.00 9.41 -5.93
CA LEU A 189 -7.78 9.02 -7.10
C LEU A 189 -8.68 10.17 -7.56
N ARG A 190 -9.39 10.80 -6.62
CA ARG A 190 -10.33 11.90 -6.92
C ARG A 190 -9.60 13.08 -7.56
N GLU A 191 -8.43 13.43 -7.06
CA GLU A 191 -7.67 14.58 -7.55
C GLU A 191 -6.94 14.28 -8.85
N LEU A 192 -6.36 13.10 -9.03
CA LEU A 192 -5.79 12.67 -10.32
C LEU A 192 -6.87 12.67 -11.42
N LEU A 193 -8.08 12.19 -11.12
CA LEU A 193 -9.21 12.26 -12.05
C LEU A 193 -9.64 13.70 -12.36
N ALA A 194 -9.57 14.60 -11.37
CA ALA A 194 -9.85 16.02 -11.59
C ALA A 194 -8.79 16.65 -12.52
N LEU A 195 -7.50 16.42 -12.25
CA LEU A 195 -6.41 16.89 -13.10
C LEU A 195 -6.49 16.33 -14.52
N ALA A 196 -6.79 15.04 -14.68
CA ALA A 196 -6.92 14.42 -16.02
C ALA A 196 -8.08 15.01 -16.83
N ARG A 197 -9.17 15.43 -16.17
CA ARG A 197 -10.28 16.14 -16.82
C ARG A 197 -9.90 17.57 -17.19
N LEU A 198 -9.21 18.27 -16.29
CA LEU A 198 -8.75 19.65 -16.54
C LEU A 198 -7.71 19.69 -17.67
N ALA A 199 -6.76 18.76 -17.70
CA ALA A 199 -5.74 18.65 -18.75
C ALA A 199 -6.37 18.40 -20.13
N ARG A 200 -7.35 17.48 -20.22
CA ARG A 200 -8.11 17.29 -21.46
C ARG A 200 -8.88 18.54 -21.87
N ARG A 201 -9.59 19.17 -20.95
CA ARG A 201 -10.38 20.37 -21.25
C ARG A 201 -9.49 21.50 -21.78
N ALA A 202 -8.36 21.75 -21.14
CA ALA A 202 -7.39 22.77 -21.58
C ALA A 202 -6.73 22.41 -22.92
N GLY A 203 -6.57 21.11 -23.23
CA GLY A 203 -6.05 20.66 -24.52
C GLY A 203 -7.05 20.74 -25.68
N GLU A 204 -8.33 20.45 -25.41
CA GLU A 204 -9.42 20.49 -26.40
C GLU A 204 -9.92 21.91 -26.67
N ASN A 205 -9.96 22.75 -25.63
CA ASN A 205 -10.34 24.16 -25.69
C ASN A 205 -9.22 24.98 -25.04
N PRO A 206 -8.25 25.49 -25.83
CA PRO A 206 -7.10 26.24 -25.32
C PRO A 206 -7.50 27.67 -24.95
N ASP A 207 -8.49 27.82 -24.07
CA ASP A 207 -8.74 29.08 -23.41
C ASP A 207 -7.71 29.31 -22.28
N ALA A 208 -7.41 30.58 -22.02
CA ALA A 208 -6.47 30.95 -20.96
C ALA A 208 -7.01 30.52 -19.59
N GLU A 209 -8.33 30.55 -19.40
CA GLU A 209 -9.00 30.26 -18.13
C GLU A 209 -8.89 28.79 -17.72
N ALA A 210 -9.09 27.83 -18.63
CA ALA A 210 -8.93 26.40 -18.33
C ALA A 210 -7.46 26.03 -18.10
N SER A 211 -6.53 26.68 -18.81
CA SER A 211 -5.10 26.49 -18.62
C SER A 211 -4.65 27.02 -17.25
N ASP A 212 -5.11 28.22 -16.86
CA ASP A 212 -4.83 28.81 -15.55
C ASP A 212 -5.44 27.98 -14.41
N LEU A 213 -6.67 27.48 -14.61
CA LEU A 213 -7.33 26.58 -13.67
C LEU A 213 -6.53 25.29 -13.49
N LEU A 214 -6.10 24.65 -14.57
CA LEU A 214 -5.26 23.45 -14.51
C LEU A 214 -3.97 23.70 -13.74
N ILE A 215 -3.25 24.78 -14.06
CA ILE A 215 -1.98 25.11 -13.41
C ILE A 215 -2.18 25.35 -11.91
N ARG A 216 -3.27 26.02 -11.53
CA ARG A 216 -3.62 26.24 -10.12
C ARG A 216 -3.90 24.93 -9.38
N GLU A 217 -4.74 24.06 -9.93
CA GLU A 217 -5.06 22.77 -9.32
C GLU A 217 -3.84 21.84 -9.30
N LEU A 218 -3.00 21.88 -10.33
CA LEU A 218 -1.74 21.13 -10.38
C LEU A 218 -0.77 21.58 -9.28
N LYS A 219 -0.65 22.90 -9.04
CA LYS A 219 0.14 23.43 -7.93
C LYS A 219 -0.43 22.98 -6.59
N GLY A 220 -1.75 23.02 -6.42
CA GLY A 220 -2.44 22.51 -5.23
C GLY A 220 -2.15 21.04 -4.98
N PHE A 221 -2.17 20.22 -6.03
CA PHE A 221 -1.84 18.80 -5.97
C PHE A 221 -0.38 18.57 -5.55
N CYS A 222 0.60 19.25 -6.18
CA CYS A 222 2.01 19.15 -5.82
C CYS A 222 2.29 19.53 -4.36
N GLN A 223 1.59 20.55 -3.84
CA GLN A 223 1.77 21.03 -2.45
C GLN A 223 1.02 20.17 -1.43
N GLY A 224 -0.04 19.50 -1.86
CA GLY A 224 -0.87 18.62 -1.06
C GLY A 224 -0.69 17.18 -1.52
N THR A 225 -1.66 16.67 -2.24
CA THR A 225 -1.92 15.25 -2.50
C THR A 225 -0.79 14.44 -3.15
N LEU A 226 0.24 15.06 -3.74
CA LEU A 226 1.41 14.38 -4.30
C LEU A 226 2.02 13.36 -3.35
N TYR A 227 2.08 13.65 -2.04
CA TYR A 227 2.66 12.74 -1.06
C TYR A 227 1.87 11.44 -0.85
N TYR A 228 0.70 11.28 -1.48
CA TYR A 228 -0.04 10.01 -1.52
C TYR A 228 0.32 9.12 -2.72
N LEU A 229 1.03 9.65 -3.73
CA LEU A 229 1.65 8.82 -4.78
C LEU A 229 2.75 7.95 -4.16
N MET A 230 3.06 6.83 -4.82
CA MET A 230 4.25 6.09 -4.44
C MET A 230 5.46 6.97 -4.78
N TYR A 231 6.48 6.99 -3.93
CA TYR A 231 7.68 7.82 -4.14
C TYR A 231 8.31 7.64 -5.53
N LYS A 232 8.08 6.51 -6.21
CA LYS A 232 8.68 6.22 -7.54
C LYS A 232 8.05 7.03 -8.65
N ASP A 233 6.82 7.48 -8.42
CA ASP A 233 6.04 8.23 -9.38
C ASP A 233 6.25 9.74 -9.17
N TRP A 234 7.00 10.17 -8.14
CA TRP A 234 7.16 11.59 -7.81
C TRP A 234 8.00 12.33 -8.86
N ASP A 235 9.20 11.84 -9.15
CA ASP A 235 10.12 12.52 -10.08
C ASP A 235 9.50 12.67 -11.48
N GLU A 236 8.95 11.58 -12.01
CA GLU A 236 8.27 11.58 -13.32
C GLU A 236 7.05 12.52 -13.32
N PHE A 237 6.27 12.53 -12.23
CA PHE A 237 5.13 13.44 -12.11
C PHE A 237 5.60 14.90 -12.07
N GLU A 238 6.61 15.22 -11.26
CA GLU A 238 7.13 16.57 -11.09
C GLU A 238 7.77 17.12 -12.37
N ASP A 239 8.47 16.27 -13.13
CA ASP A 239 9.05 16.61 -14.43
C ASP A 239 7.98 17.01 -15.44
N ILE A 240 6.97 16.15 -15.65
CA ILE A 240 5.87 16.44 -16.59
C ILE A 240 5.04 17.63 -16.10
N ALA A 241 4.80 17.75 -14.79
CA ALA A 241 4.12 18.90 -14.21
C ALA A 241 4.90 20.21 -14.41
N GLY A 242 6.24 20.15 -14.36
CA GLY A 242 7.13 21.25 -14.69
C GLY A 242 7.02 21.68 -16.15
N GLU A 243 6.95 20.72 -17.06
CA GLU A 243 6.77 20.96 -18.50
C GLU A 243 5.41 21.59 -18.82
N VAL A 244 4.33 21.12 -18.18
CA VAL A 244 2.98 21.72 -18.31
C VAL A 244 2.99 23.19 -17.90
N ARG A 245 3.60 23.53 -16.76
CA ARG A 245 3.68 24.92 -16.28
C ARG A 245 4.53 25.80 -17.20
N SER A 246 5.63 25.28 -17.70
CA SER A 246 6.60 26.05 -18.49
C SER A 246 6.17 26.25 -19.95
N SER A 247 5.27 25.40 -20.45
CA SER A 247 4.81 25.43 -21.84
C SER A 247 3.60 26.32 -22.07
N GLN A 248 3.04 26.96 -21.03
CA GLN A 248 1.88 27.84 -21.16
C GLN A 248 2.14 28.95 -22.20
N GLY A 249 1.19 29.15 -23.12
CA GLY A 249 1.33 30.12 -24.22
C GLY A 249 2.26 29.69 -25.36
N SER A 250 2.88 28.52 -25.29
CA SER A 250 3.68 27.97 -26.39
C SER A 250 2.84 27.19 -27.38
N ALA A 251 3.29 27.11 -28.64
CA ALA A 251 2.67 26.27 -29.67
C ALA A 251 2.66 24.77 -29.33
N ARG A 252 3.51 24.32 -28.38
CA ARG A 252 3.59 22.92 -27.94
C ARG A 252 2.67 22.61 -26.76
N HIS A 253 2.02 23.61 -26.17
CA HIS A 253 1.23 23.43 -24.94
C HIS A 253 0.16 22.35 -25.08
N GLY A 254 -0.62 22.37 -26.17
CA GLY A 254 -1.67 21.37 -26.42
C GLY A 254 -1.14 19.93 -26.49
N PHE A 255 0.03 19.72 -27.10
CA PHE A 255 0.68 18.40 -27.14
C PHE A 255 1.11 17.94 -25.74
N ILE A 256 1.71 18.84 -24.96
CA ILE A 256 2.16 18.54 -23.59
C ILE A 256 0.95 18.22 -22.69
N LEU A 257 -0.16 18.95 -22.84
CA LEU A 257 -1.41 18.67 -22.13
C LEU A 257 -1.98 17.30 -22.48
N HIS A 258 -1.91 16.89 -23.75
CA HIS A 258 -2.32 15.56 -24.17
C HIS A 258 -1.45 14.48 -23.52
N CYS A 259 -0.11 14.61 -23.58
CA CYS A 259 0.82 13.69 -22.92
C CYS A 259 0.56 13.60 -21.42
N PHE A 260 0.36 14.74 -20.75
CA PHE A 260 0.05 14.78 -19.33
C PHE A 260 -1.29 14.11 -18.99
N ALA A 261 -2.33 14.33 -19.79
CA ALA A 261 -3.62 13.66 -19.59
C ALA A 261 -3.50 12.14 -19.71
N THR A 262 -2.78 11.63 -20.72
CA THR A 262 -2.53 10.20 -20.90
C THR A 262 -1.71 9.61 -19.74
N TYR A 263 -0.68 10.32 -19.28
CA TYR A 263 0.10 9.93 -18.11
C TYR A 263 -0.78 9.83 -16.85
N LEU A 264 -1.61 10.83 -16.59
CA LEU A 264 -2.53 10.82 -15.45
C LEU A 264 -3.53 9.66 -15.50
N GLU A 265 -4.02 9.29 -16.69
CA GLU A 265 -4.90 8.13 -16.84
C GLU A 265 -4.20 6.80 -16.52
N ALA A 266 -2.96 6.63 -16.96
CA ALA A 266 -2.14 5.48 -16.58
C ALA A 266 -1.93 5.43 -15.06
N LEU A 267 -1.61 6.57 -14.45
CA LEU A 267 -1.41 6.69 -13.01
C LEU A 267 -2.68 6.40 -12.20
N VAL A 268 -3.85 6.89 -12.67
CA VAL A 268 -5.16 6.55 -12.08
C VAL A 268 -5.38 5.04 -12.09
N ASN A 269 -5.08 4.36 -13.19
CA ASN A 269 -5.24 2.91 -13.28
C ASN A 269 -4.32 2.19 -12.30
N GLN A 270 -3.06 2.61 -12.17
CA GLN A 270 -2.14 2.05 -11.17
C GLN A 270 -2.66 2.24 -9.73
N VAL A 271 -3.17 3.44 -9.41
CA VAL A 271 -3.74 3.73 -8.07
C VAL A 271 -4.97 2.86 -7.80
N ARG A 272 -5.83 2.61 -8.79
CA ARG A 272 -7.01 1.72 -8.66
C ARG A 272 -6.64 0.28 -8.29
N MET A 273 -5.45 -0.17 -8.69
CA MET A 273 -4.96 -1.52 -8.39
C MET A 273 -4.41 -1.66 -6.96
N ARG A 274 -4.37 -0.57 -6.16
CA ARG A 274 -3.97 -0.66 -4.76
C ARG A 274 -4.93 -1.55 -3.98
N SER A 275 -4.40 -2.55 -3.29
CA SER A 275 -5.17 -3.55 -2.53
C SER A 275 -6.14 -2.94 -1.51
N VAL A 276 -5.78 -1.78 -0.94
CA VAL A 276 -6.66 -1.03 -0.01
C VAL A 276 -8.00 -0.65 -0.63
N LEU A 277 -8.06 -0.43 -1.95
CA LEU A 277 -9.29 -0.09 -2.68
C LEU A 277 -10.09 -1.34 -3.08
N SER A 278 -9.43 -2.48 -3.31
CA SER A 278 -10.08 -3.73 -3.74
C SER A 278 -10.88 -4.40 -2.62
N ASP A 279 -10.48 -4.20 -1.36
CA ASP A 279 -11.13 -4.80 -0.19
C ASP A 279 -12.53 -4.24 0.14
N GLN A 280 -12.99 -3.19 -0.56
CA GLN A 280 -14.30 -2.59 -0.38
C GLN A 280 -15.30 -2.86 -1.50
N SER A 281 -14.97 -3.68 -2.51
CA SER A 281 -16.00 -4.11 -3.47
C SER A 281 -17.04 -4.92 -2.68
N PRO A 282 -18.26 -4.40 -2.46
CA PRO A 282 -19.25 -5.15 -1.73
C PRO A 282 -19.59 -6.36 -2.58
N ALA A 283 -19.52 -7.54 -1.97
CA ALA A 283 -20.31 -8.67 -2.43
C ALA A 283 -21.72 -8.13 -2.69
N SER A 284 -22.10 -8.13 -3.95
CA SER A 284 -23.42 -7.77 -4.44
C SER A 284 -24.46 -8.31 -3.47
N THR A 285 -25.27 -7.40 -2.94
CA THR A 285 -26.57 -7.67 -2.33
C THR A 285 -27.35 -8.62 -3.23
N GLU A 286 -27.20 -9.93 -3.01
CA GLU A 286 -28.17 -10.92 -3.46
C GLU A 286 -29.41 -10.74 -2.58
N SER A 287 -30.29 -9.86 -3.04
CA SER A 287 -31.70 -9.88 -2.69
C SER A 287 -32.23 -11.29 -2.94
N LYS A 288 -32.40 -12.07 -1.86
CA LYS A 288 -33.18 -13.31 -1.87
C LYS A 288 -34.56 -13.02 -2.48
N PRO A 289 -34.97 -13.70 -3.56
CA PRO A 289 -36.34 -13.58 -4.04
C PRO A 289 -37.29 -14.26 -3.05
N LEU A 290 -38.38 -13.57 -2.71
CA LEU A 290 -39.47 -14.06 -1.87
C LEU A 290 -39.95 -15.43 -2.38
N LYS A 291 -40.03 -16.39 -1.46
CA LYS A 291 -40.74 -17.66 -1.65
C LYS A 291 -42.20 -17.36 -2.02
N LYS A 292 -42.61 -17.75 -3.23
CA LYS A 292 -44.04 -17.79 -3.61
C LYS A 292 -44.72 -18.92 -2.83
N SER A 293 -45.83 -18.56 -2.18
CA SER A 293 -46.72 -19.48 -1.48
C SER A 293 -47.29 -20.56 -2.42
N PRO A 294 -47.53 -21.79 -1.94
CA PRO A 294 -48.15 -22.83 -2.74
C PRO A 294 -49.66 -22.57 -2.86
N LYS A 295 -50.13 -22.26 -4.07
CA LYS A 295 -51.56 -22.35 -4.42
C LYS A 295 -51.87 -23.80 -4.75
N GLY A 296 -52.78 -24.39 -3.98
CA GLY A 296 -53.37 -25.68 -4.25
C GLY A 296 -54.24 -25.69 -5.52
N ARG A 297 -54.34 -26.88 -6.09
CA ARG A 297 -55.45 -27.40 -6.91
C ARG A 297 -55.55 -28.87 -6.48
N ARG A 298 -56.62 -29.28 -5.80
CA ARG A 298 -57.89 -29.77 -6.38
C ARG A 298 -57.65 -30.79 -7.47
#